data_AF-A0A923CVX7-F1
#
_entry.id   AF-A0A923CVX7-F1
#
_cell.length_a   1.000
_cell.length_b   1.000
_cell.length_c   1.000
_cell.angle_alpha   90.00
_cell.angle_beta   90.00
_cell.angle_gamma   90.00
#
_symmetry.space_group_name_H-M   'P 1'
#
loop_
_entity.id
_entity.type
_entity.pdbx_description
1 polymer ?
#
loop_
_entity_poly.entity_id
_entity_poly.type
_entity_poly.pdbx_seq_one_letter_code
_entity_poly.pdbx_strand_id
1 'polypeptide(L)'
;MAEDRRDTKGFEPPPWERAAFEELRRKREAAAADRDLSEAVDALRTGTEEPAERQAPPSGPEPEVSAPAPMRAEPPAESLAEEPAAPEKPALEEHRVTAMLAELAALEPQPMRELWMVEVGAGVFLALLGLSVLVWGLVGGARAVSSPEAAPFALVMIVFGASFIALGLWLGRRGLRNRGVG
;
A
#
# COMPACT_ATOMS: atom_id res chain seq x y z
N MET A 1 -0.46 -53.98 16.16
CA MET A 1 0.08 -52.73 16.71
C MET A 1 0.06 -51.70 15.60
N ALA A 2 -0.55 -50.55 15.87
CA ALA A 2 -0.97 -49.54 14.92
C ALA A 2 0.19 -48.61 14.50
N GLU A 3 0.28 -48.31 13.21
CA GLU A 3 1.00 -47.13 12.71
C GLU A 3 -0.01 -46.28 11.93
N ASP A 4 -0.69 -45.42 12.68
CA ASP A 4 -1.49 -44.33 12.13
C ASP A 4 -0.53 -43.17 11.82
N ARG A 5 0.00 -43.15 10.59
CA ARG A 5 0.85 -42.06 10.08
C ARG A 5 -0.05 -40.83 9.93
N ARG A 6 0.13 -39.85 10.82
CA ARG A 6 -0.60 -38.58 10.78
C ARG A 6 -0.26 -37.86 9.47
N ASP A 7 -1.21 -37.87 8.53
CA ASP A 7 -1.19 -36.98 7.36
C ASP A 7 -1.01 -35.54 7.86
N THR A 8 0.15 -34.96 7.56
CA THR A 8 0.43 -33.55 7.80
C THR A 8 -0.43 -32.76 6.84
N LYS A 9 -1.60 -32.31 7.31
CA LYS A 9 -2.43 -31.37 6.57
C LYS A 9 -1.55 -30.17 6.19
N GLY A 10 -1.30 -30.01 4.90
CA GLY A 10 -0.61 -28.84 4.36
C GLY A 10 -1.32 -27.60 4.87
N PHE A 11 -0.54 -26.60 5.29
CA PHE A 11 -1.09 -25.33 5.72
C PHE A 11 -1.85 -24.70 4.55
N GLU A 12 -3.18 -24.73 4.62
CA GLU A 12 -4.02 -23.95 3.72
C GLU A 12 -4.18 -22.55 4.32
N PRO A 13 -3.82 -21.48 3.59
CA PRO A 13 -4.01 -20.14 4.09
C PRO A 13 -5.50 -19.89 4.32
N PRO A 14 -5.84 -19.07 5.32
CA PRO A 14 -7.22 -18.73 5.58
C PRO A 14 -7.86 -18.06 4.34
N PRO A 15 -9.19 -18.18 4.15
CA PRO A 15 -9.85 -17.82 2.90
C PRO A 15 -9.69 -16.34 2.52
N TRP A 16 -9.46 -15.44 3.47
CA TRP A 16 -9.20 -14.02 3.21
C TRP A 16 -7.77 -13.72 2.73
N GLU A 17 -6.82 -14.64 2.94
CA GLU A 17 -5.41 -14.50 2.54
C GLU A 17 -5.08 -15.19 1.20
N ARG A 18 -5.99 -16.01 0.67
CA ARG A 18 -5.78 -16.73 -0.60
C ARG A 18 -5.36 -15.82 -1.75
N ALA A 19 -6.03 -14.67 -1.91
CA ALA A 19 -5.72 -13.72 -2.97
C ALA A 19 -4.30 -13.13 -2.86
N ALA A 20 -3.86 -12.80 -1.64
CA ALA A 20 -2.51 -12.26 -1.39
C ALA A 20 -1.42 -13.31 -1.63
N PHE A 21 -1.66 -14.57 -1.23
CA PHE A 21 -0.72 -15.66 -1.50
C PHE A 21 -0.63 -16.00 -3.00
N GLU A 22 -1.75 -15.98 -3.73
CA GLU A 22 -1.75 -16.16 -5.18
C GLU A 22 -0.98 -15.04 -5.89
N GLU A 23 -1.17 -13.79 -5.46
CA GLU A 23 -0.45 -12.64 -6.01
C GLU A 23 1.06 -12.74 -5.74
N LEU A 24 1.45 -13.09 -4.51
CA LEU A 24 2.86 -13.31 -4.16
C LEU A 24 3.48 -14.49 -4.92
N ARG A 25 2.74 -15.59 -5.10
CA ARG A 25 3.21 -16.73 -5.90
C ARG A 25 3.43 -16.33 -7.34
N ARG A 26 2.45 -15.64 -7.95
CA ARG A 26 2.56 -15.12 -9.32
C ARG A 26 3.75 -14.17 -9.48
N LYS A 27 3.99 -13.30 -8.50
CA LYS A 27 5.14 -12.38 -8.50
C LYS A 27 6.48 -13.13 -8.42
N ARG A 28 6.56 -14.20 -7.61
CA ARG A 28 7.76 -15.04 -7.53
C ARG A 28 8.03 -15.81 -8.82
N GLU A 29 6.99 -16.37 -9.43
CA GLU A 29 7.09 -17.07 -10.71
C GLU A 29 7.56 -16.13 -11.83
N ALA A 30 7.00 -14.92 -11.91
CA ALA A 30 7.45 -13.91 -12.88
C ALA A 30 8.92 -13.51 -12.65
N ALA A 31 9.31 -13.25 -11.40
CA ALA A 31 10.69 -12.90 -11.07
C ALA A 31 11.69 -14.05 -11.28
N ALA A 32 11.25 -15.30 -11.22
CA ALA A 32 12.06 -16.46 -11.56
C ALA A 32 12.25 -16.56 -13.08
N ALA A 33 11.17 -16.43 -13.86
CA ALA A 33 11.25 -16.45 -15.32
C ALA A 33 12.15 -15.33 -15.87
N ASP A 34 12.09 -14.13 -15.29
CA ASP A 34 12.97 -13.02 -15.68
C ASP A 34 14.44 -13.32 -15.37
N ARG A 35 14.73 -13.98 -14.24
CA ARG A 35 16.08 -14.42 -13.90
C ARG A 35 16.59 -15.47 -14.87
N ASP A 36 15.80 -16.51 -15.14
CA ASP A 36 16.17 -17.59 -16.07
C ASP A 36 16.46 -17.03 -17.48
N LEU A 37 15.68 -16.05 -17.94
CA LEU A 37 15.93 -15.35 -19.20
C LEU A 37 17.22 -14.54 -19.16
N SER A 38 17.47 -13.79 -18.08
CA SER A 38 18.71 -13.01 -17.94
C SER A 38 19.96 -13.91 -17.91
N GLU A 39 19.90 -15.04 -17.21
CA GLU A 39 20.98 -16.02 -17.15
C GLU A 39 21.24 -16.66 -18.52
N ALA A 40 20.18 -16.98 -19.28
CA ALA A 40 20.31 -17.51 -20.64
C ALA A 40 20.94 -16.49 -21.61
N VAL A 41 20.59 -15.22 -21.48
CA VAL A 41 21.19 -14.13 -22.28
C VAL A 41 22.66 -13.94 -21.91
N ASP A 42 23.00 -13.98 -20.62
CA ASP A 42 24.39 -13.85 -20.17
C ASP A 42 25.25 -15.06 -20.56
N ALA A 43 24.70 -16.27 -20.56
CA ALA A 43 25.35 -17.48 -21.07
C ALA A 43 25.67 -17.35 -22.58
N LEU A 44 24.71 -16.86 -23.38
CA LEU A 44 24.92 -16.58 -24.81
C LEU A 44 25.96 -15.49 -25.04
N ARG A 45 25.99 -14.45 -24.19
CA ARG A 45 26.91 -13.31 -24.31
C ARG A 45 28.35 -13.67 -23.93
N THR A 46 28.52 -14.52 -22.93
CA THR A 46 29.85 -14.94 -22.45
C THR A 46 30.45 -16.07 -23.29
N GLY A 47 29.69 -16.64 -24.24
CA GLY A 47 30.16 -17.72 -25.10
C GLY A 47 30.55 -18.98 -24.32
N THR A 48 29.99 -19.16 -23.12
CA THR A 48 30.25 -20.32 -22.28
C THR A 48 29.39 -21.48 -22.77
N GLU A 49 30.00 -22.40 -23.49
CA GLU A 49 29.41 -23.72 -23.77
C GLU A 49 29.26 -24.52 -22.46
N GLU A 50 28.08 -25.12 -22.32
CA GLU A 50 27.68 -26.22 -21.42
C GLU A 50 27.54 -25.98 -19.89
N PRO A 51 26.36 -26.29 -19.30
CA PRO A 51 26.17 -26.28 -17.86
C PRO A 51 26.78 -27.55 -17.26
N ALA A 52 27.85 -27.38 -16.49
CA ALA A 52 28.28 -28.39 -15.54
C ALA A 52 27.12 -28.68 -14.56
N GLU A 53 26.51 -29.85 -14.78
CA GLU A 53 26.21 -30.84 -13.76
C GLU A 53 25.73 -30.28 -12.42
N ARG A 54 24.43 -30.42 -12.17
CA ARG A 54 23.82 -30.35 -10.83
C ARG A 54 24.67 -31.13 -9.83
N GLN A 55 25.52 -30.41 -9.09
CA GLN A 55 25.99 -30.88 -7.80
C GLN A 55 24.79 -30.85 -6.86
N ALA A 56 24.28 -32.04 -6.56
CA ALA A 56 23.50 -32.27 -5.36
C ALA A 56 24.26 -31.67 -4.17
N PRO A 57 23.60 -30.95 -3.25
CA PRO A 57 24.25 -30.52 -2.04
C PRO A 57 24.71 -31.76 -1.25
N PRO A 58 25.97 -31.83 -0.78
CA PRO A 58 26.36 -32.86 0.16
C PRO A 58 25.52 -32.68 1.43
N SER A 59 24.84 -33.76 1.81
CA SER A 59 24.34 -33.99 3.16
C SER A 59 25.51 -33.92 4.13
N GLY A 60 25.80 -32.71 4.60
CA GLY A 60 26.69 -32.44 5.72
C GLY A 60 25.90 -32.55 7.04
N PRO A 61 26.50 -33.12 8.10
CA PRO A 61 25.82 -33.37 9.36
C PRO A 61 25.39 -32.06 10.03
N GLU A 62 24.23 -32.14 10.68
CA GLU A 62 23.61 -31.13 11.52
C GLU A 62 24.65 -30.40 12.40
N PRO A 63 24.77 -29.07 12.32
CA PRO A 63 25.29 -28.32 13.44
C PRO A 63 24.24 -28.38 14.55
N GLU A 64 24.54 -29.22 15.53
CA GLU A 64 23.93 -29.27 16.86
C GLU A 64 24.14 -27.90 17.54
N VAL A 65 23.32 -26.91 17.17
CA VAL A 65 23.21 -25.66 17.91
C VAL A 65 22.28 -25.94 19.07
N SER A 66 22.90 -26.21 20.22
CA SER A 66 22.27 -26.24 21.52
C SER A 66 21.28 -25.10 21.66
N ALA A 67 19.99 -25.44 21.72
CA ALA A 67 19.00 -24.57 22.31
C ALA A 67 19.36 -24.37 23.79
N PRO A 68 19.59 -23.15 24.29
CA PRO A 68 19.55 -22.93 25.72
C PRO A 68 18.11 -23.16 26.17
N ALA A 69 17.90 -24.19 26.97
CA ALA A 69 16.69 -24.40 27.73
C ALA A 69 16.30 -23.10 28.45
N PRO A 70 15.02 -22.67 28.45
CA PRO A 70 14.60 -21.60 29.32
C PRO A 70 14.66 -22.13 30.76
N MET A 71 15.76 -21.81 31.47
CA MET A 71 15.79 -21.91 32.93
C MET A 71 14.72 -20.95 33.45
N ARG A 72 13.60 -21.55 33.86
CA ARG A 72 12.58 -20.97 34.72
C ARG A 72 13.26 -20.63 36.05
N ALA A 73 13.77 -19.41 36.16
CA ALA A 73 14.18 -18.84 37.43
C ALA A 73 12.90 -18.50 38.21
N GLU A 74 12.73 -19.20 39.34
CA GLU A 74 11.81 -18.79 40.40
C GLU A 74 12.20 -17.38 40.89
N PRO A 75 11.24 -16.46 41.10
CA PRO A 75 11.56 -15.20 41.75
C PRO A 75 11.71 -15.41 43.26
N PRO A 76 12.82 -14.99 43.90
CA PRO A 76 12.80 -14.77 45.34
C PRO A 76 12.06 -13.46 45.61
N ALA A 77 11.09 -13.56 46.52
CA ALA A 77 10.37 -12.45 47.09
C ALA A 77 11.29 -11.49 47.86
N GLU A 78 10.90 -10.22 47.80
CA GLU A 78 11.10 -9.18 48.83
C GLU A 78 12.53 -8.82 49.25
N SER A 79 13.02 -7.70 48.71
CA SER A 79 13.66 -6.70 49.56
C SER A 79 13.18 -5.29 49.18
N LEU A 80 12.24 -4.77 49.96
CA LEU A 80 11.96 -3.34 50.06
C LEU A 80 13.18 -2.66 50.70
N ALA A 81 13.99 -1.97 49.90
CA ALA A 81 14.87 -0.92 50.40
C ALA A 81 15.28 0.02 49.25
N GLU A 82 15.09 1.31 49.50
CA GLU A 82 15.71 2.47 48.85
C GLU A 82 15.34 2.79 47.40
N GLU A 83 14.39 3.72 47.32
CA GLU A 83 14.32 4.78 46.32
C GLU A 83 15.71 5.43 46.10
N PRO A 84 16.14 5.55 44.83
CA PRO A 84 16.66 6.84 44.41
C PRO A 84 15.86 7.34 43.21
N ALA A 85 15.36 8.56 43.38
CA ALA A 85 15.11 9.58 42.36
C ALA A 85 14.49 9.11 41.04
N ALA A 86 13.26 9.54 40.82
CA ALA A 86 12.59 9.58 39.53
C ALA A 86 13.58 9.86 38.37
N PRO A 87 13.59 9.06 37.30
CA PRO A 87 14.34 9.42 36.11
C PRO A 87 13.71 10.71 35.56
N GLU A 88 14.44 11.83 35.67
CA GLU A 88 14.17 13.02 34.88
C GLU A 88 14.07 12.57 33.43
N LYS A 89 12.86 12.65 32.87
CA LYS A 89 12.59 12.28 31.49
C LYS A 89 13.55 13.08 30.61
N PRO A 90 14.37 12.42 29.78
CA PRO A 90 15.47 13.08 29.10
C PRO A 90 14.89 14.03 28.06
N ALA A 91 14.99 15.34 28.31
CA ALA A 91 14.74 16.37 27.29
C ALA A 91 15.64 16.20 26.05
N LEU A 92 16.71 15.41 26.18
CA LEU A 92 17.60 14.98 25.09
C LEU A 92 16.99 13.92 24.16
N GLU A 93 15.92 13.22 24.55
CA GLU A 93 15.25 12.28 23.65
C GLU A 93 14.38 12.98 22.60
N GLU A 94 13.76 14.12 22.90
CA GLU A 94 12.93 14.83 21.92
C GLU A 94 13.73 15.29 20.69
N HIS A 95 14.95 15.80 20.90
CA HIS A 95 15.83 16.18 19.78
C HIS A 95 16.29 14.97 18.97
N ARG A 96 16.53 13.82 19.62
CA ARG A 96 16.92 12.59 18.93
C ARG A 96 15.76 11.97 18.14
N VAL A 97 14.56 11.98 18.72
CA VAL A 97 13.34 11.50 18.06
C VAL A 97 12.98 12.40 16.88
N THR A 98 13.07 13.72 17.01
CA THR A 98 12.81 14.65 15.90
C THR A 98 13.82 14.51 14.76
N ALA A 99 15.11 14.30 15.07
CA ALA A 99 16.13 14.01 14.06
C ALA A 99 15.86 12.67 13.35
N MET A 100 15.51 11.62 14.09
CA MET A 100 15.21 10.31 13.52
C MET A 100 13.93 10.32 12.68
N LEU A 101 12.91 11.07 13.10
CA LEU A 101 11.68 11.29 12.32
C LEU A 101 11.95 12.11 11.05
N ALA A 102 12.87 13.07 11.08
CA ALA A 102 13.25 13.83 9.90
C ALA A 102 13.98 12.96 8.86
N GLU A 103 14.86 12.05 9.30
CA GLU A 103 15.52 11.08 8.41
C GLU A 103 14.52 10.07 7.83
N LEU A 104 13.57 9.58 8.63
CA LEU A 104 12.50 8.70 8.15
C LEU A 104 11.57 9.42 7.15
N ALA A 105 11.21 10.68 7.40
CA ALA A 105 10.39 11.48 6.50
C ALA A 105 11.08 11.76 5.15
N ALA A 106 12.42 11.79 5.12
CA ALA A 106 13.19 11.92 3.88
C ALA A 106 13.23 10.60 3.08
N LEU A 107 13.07 9.46 3.75
CA LEU A 107 13.06 8.12 3.15
C LEU A 107 11.65 7.67 2.73
N GLU A 108 10.59 8.31 3.21
CA GLU A 108 9.26 8.06 2.71
C GLU A 108 9.16 8.47 1.22
N PRO A 109 8.73 7.55 0.34
CA PRO A 109 8.48 7.91 -1.05
C PRO A 109 7.40 8.99 -1.04
N GLN A 110 7.80 10.24 -1.32
CA GLN A 110 6.85 11.34 -1.31
C GLN A 110 5.69 10.98 -2.23
N PRO A 111 4.44 10.91 -1.71
CA PRO A 111 3.31 10.56 -2.53
C PRO A 111 3.28 11.53 -3.70
N MET A 112 3.48 10.94 -4.87
CA MET A 112 4.12 11.56 -6.02
C MET A 112 3.41 12.85 -6.41
N ARG A 113 4.20 13.84 -6.84
CA ARG A 113 3.72 15.04 -7.54
C ARG A 113 2.72 14.71 -8.66
N GLU A 114 2.83 13.52 -9.25
CA GLU A 114 1.89 12.94 -10.20
C GLU A 114 0.47 12.71 -9.63
N LEU A 115 0.34 12.23 -8.39
CA LEU A 115 -0.96 12.00 -7.75
C LEU A 115 -1.76 13.31 -7.63
N TRP A 116 -1.08 14.42 -7.34
CA TRP A 116 -1.73 15.74 -7.31
C TRP A 116 -2.15 16.21 -8.71
N MET A 117 -1.34 15.97 -9.72
CA MET A 117 -1.69 16.31 -11.11
C MET A 117 -2.94 15.52 -11.54
N VAL A 118 -3.06 14.27 -11.10
CA VAL A 118 -4.26 13.45 -11.31
C VAL A 118 -5.45 14.01 -10.54
N GLU A 119 -5.29 14.43 -9.28
CA GLU A 119 -6.39 14.99 -8.46
C GLU A 119 -6.90 16.31 -9.05
N VAL A 120 -6.00 17.22 -9.44
CA VAL A 120 -6.38 18.48 -10.10
C VAL A 120 -6.97 18.21 -11.48
N GLY A 121 -6.37 17.31 -12.26
CA GLY A 121 -6.89 16.90 -13.56
C GLY A 121 -8.32 16.34 -13.45
N ALA A 122 -8.56 15.47 -12.47
CA ALA A 122 -9.87 14.91 -12.17
C ALA A 122 -10.88 16.00 -11.75
N GLY A 123 -10.47 16.95 -10.91
CA GLY A 123 -11.31 18.08 -10.50
C GLY A 123 -11.73 18.98 -11.68
N VAL A 124 -10.78 19.32 -12.55
CA VAL A 124 -11.03 20.11 -13.77
C VAL A 124 -11.95 19.34 -14.72
N PHE A 125 -11.67 18.05 -14.95
CA PHE A 125 -12.50 17.20 -15.79
C PHE A 125 -13.94 17.12 -15.27
N LEU A 126 -14.12 16.93 -13.96
CA LEU A 126 -15.43 16.88 -13.32
C LEU A 126 -16.20 18.21 -13.46
N ALA A 127 -15.50 19.34 -13.33
CA ALA A 127 -16.10 20.66 -13.54
C ALA A 127 -16.55 20.87 -14.99
N LEU A 128 -15.75 20.43 -15.97
CA LEU A 128 -16.11 20.48 -17.40
C LEU A 128 -17.31 19.58 -17.71
N LEU A 129 -17.35 18.37 -17.14
CA LEU A 129 -18.48 17.46 -17.25
C LEU A 129 -19.76 18.10 -16.68
N GLY A 130 -19.67 18.67 -15.48
CA GLY A 130 -20.76 19.40 -14.84
C GLY A 130 -21.25 20.58 -15.66
N LEU A 131 -20.33 21.35 -16.26
CA LEU A 131 -20.65 22.46 -17.15
C LEU A 131 -21.38 22.00 -18.41
N SER A 132 -20.93 20.90 -19.03
CA SER A 132 -21.63 20.32 -20.19
C SER A 132 -23.06 19.93 -19.82
N VAL A 133 -23.25 19.18 -18.72
CA VAL A 133 -24.58 18.79 -18.23
C VAL A 133 -25.45 20.00 -17.93
N LEU A 134 -24.88 21.06 -17.33
CA LEU A 134 -25.59 22.29 -17.03
C LEU A 134 -26.06 23.02 -18.31
N VAL A 135 -25.22 23.09 -19.34
CA VAL A 135 -25.58 23.67 -20.64
C VAL A 135 -26.71 22.88 -21.29
N TRP A 136 -26.64 21.54 -21.28
CA TRP A 136 -27.72 20.69 -21.79
C TRP A 136 -29.02 20.85 -20.98
N GLY A 137 -28.92 20.96 -19.66
CA GLY A 137 -30.05 21.23 -18.77
C GLY A 137 -30.71 22.58 -19.05
N LEU A 138 -29.91 23.63 -19.29
CA LEU A 138 -30.41 24.96 -19.67
C LEU A 138 -31.08 24.96 -21.04
N VAL A 139 -30.47 24.31 -22.03
CA VAL A 139 -31.05 24.15 -23.39
C VAL A 139 -32.35 23.33 -23.32
N GLY A 140 -32.38 22.27 -22.52
CA GLY A 140 -33.59 21.48 -22.26
C GLY A 140 -34.67 22.30 -21.54
N GLY A 141 -34.28 23.12 -20.56
CA GLY A 141 -35.18 24.00 -19.83
C GLY A 141 -35.78 25.10 -20.71
N ALA A 142 -35.00 25.68 -21.63
CA ALA A 142 -35.52 26.63 -22.61
C ALA A 142 -36.58 25.99 -23.52
N ARG A 143 -36.41 24.70 -23.87
CA ARG A 143 -37.41 23.93 -24.63
C ARG A 143 -38.60 23.49 -23.78
N ALA A 144 -38.44 23.36 -22.47
CA ALA A 144 -39.54 22.98 -21.56
C ALA A 144 -40.68 24.01 -21.55
N VAL A 145 -40.43 25.26 -21.97
CA VAL A 145 -41.48 26.26 -22.21
C VAL A 145 -42.50 25.77 -23.25
N SER A 146 -42.06 24.99 -24.25
CA SER A 146 -42.93 24.39 -25.27
C SER A 146 -43.46 23.00 -24.89
N SER A 147 -42.86 22.34 -23.90
CA SER A 147 -43.22 20.99 -23.47
C SER A 147 -43.04 20.83 -21.96
N PRO A 148 -44.10 21.05 -21.15
CA PRO A 148 -44.00 21.06 -19.70
C PRO A 148 -43.57 19.71 -19.09
N GLU A 149 -43.73 18.61 -19.83
CA GLU A 149 -43.28 17.26 -19.45
C GLU A 149 -41.75 17.17 -19.29
N ALA A 150 -40.98 18.04 -19.97
CA ALA A 150 -39.51 18.06 -19.90
C ALA A 150 -38.96 18.90 -18.74
N ALA A 151 -39.79 19.71 -18.09
CA ALA A 151 -39.40 20.61 -17.00
C ALA A 151 -38.70 19.90 -15.82
N PRO A 152 -39.19 18.77 -15.27
CA PRO A 152 -38.53 18.12 -14.14
C PRO A 152 -37.15 17.57 -14.52
N PHE A 153 -37.00 17.04 -15.75
CA PHE A 153 -35.71 16.52 -16.21
C PHE A 153 -34.68 17.64 -16.37
N ALA A 154 -35.07 18.78 -16.95
CA ALA A 154 -34.21 19.94 -17.07
C ALA A 154 -33.76 20.47 -15.68
N LEU A 155 -34.68 20.51 -14.71
CA LEU A 155 -34.36 20.93 -13.34
C LEU A 155 -33.34 19.98 -12.70
N VAL A 156 -33.53 18.67 -12.82
CA VAL A 156 -32.58 17.67 -12.29
C VAL A 156 -31.21 17.82 -12.93
N MET A 157 -31.13 17.99 -14.25
CA MET A 157 -29.87 18.23 -14.97
C MET A 157 -29.16 19.49 -14.48
N ILE A 158 -29.88 20.59 -14.25
CA ILE A 158 -29.29 21.84 -13.75
C ILE A 158 -28.73 21.65 -12.33
N VAL A 159 -29.51 21.04 -11.44
CA VAL A 159 -29.07 20.78 -10.05
C VAL A 159 -27.85 19.87 -10.02
N PHE A 160 -27.84 18.82 -10.85
CA PHE A 160 -26.74 17.86 -10.92
C PHE A 160 -25.49 18.44 -11.61
N GLY A 161 -25.66 19.23 -12.67
CA GLY A 161 -24.57 19.96 -13.31
C GLY A 161 -23.92 20.95 -12.34
N ALA A 162 -24.74 21.71 -11.60
CA ALA A 162 -24.26 22.65 -10.59
C ALA A 162 -23.52 21.94 -9.43
N SER A 163 -24.00 20.77 -8.98
CA SER A 163 -23.33 20.02 -7.91
C SER A 163 -21.96 19.49 -8.35
N PHE A 164 -21.82 19.03 -9.60
CA PHE A 164 -20.50 18.63 -10.13
C PHE A 164 -19.51 19.80 -10.22
N ILE A 165 -19.96 20.97 -10.66
CA ILE A 165 -19.13 22.18 -10.70
C ILE A 165 -18.69 22.56 -9.28
N ALA A 166 -19.63 22.57 -8.33
CA ALA A 166 -19.34 22.88 -6.92
C ALA A 166 -18.35 21.87 -6.32
N LEU A 167 -18.50 20.59 -6.62
CA LEU A 167 -17.60 19.53 -6.15
C LEU A 167 -16.20 19.68 -6.77
N GLY A 168 -16.11 19.92 -8.08
CA GLY A 168 -14.83 20.18 -8.75
C GLY A 168 -14.09 21.39 -8.19
N LEU A 169 -14.80 22.49 -7.93
CA LEU A 169 -14.25 23.68 -7.27
C LEU A 169 -13.82 23.41 -5.83
N TRP A 170 -14.60 22.62 -5.09
CA TRP A 170 -14.27 22.24 -3.72
C TRP A 170 -13.02 21.36 -3.65
N LEU A 171 -12.89 20.36 -4.54
CA LEU A 171 -11.68 19.55 -4.65
C LEU A 171 -10.46 20.41 -5.01
N GLY A 172 -10.61 21.32 -5.97
CA GLY A 172 -9.55 22.27 -6.33
C GLY A 172 -9.12 23.10 -5.12
N ARG A 173 -10.05 23.75 -4.43
CA ARG A 173 -9.77 24.56 -3.23
C ARG A 173 -9.14 23.71 -2.11
N ARG A 174 -9.62 22.50 -1.88
CA ARG A 174 -9.07 21.57 -0.89
C ARG A 174 -7.63 21.20 -1.23
N GLY A 175 -7.36 20.88 -2.50
CA GLY A 175 -6.03 20.59 -2.99
C GLY A 175 -5.06 21.76 -2.84
N LEU A 176 -5.50 23.01 -3.06
CA LEU A 176 -4.68 24.20 -2.80
C LEU A 176 -4.38 24.39 -1.31
N ARG A 177 -5.39 24.23 -0.43
CA ARG A 177 -5.21 24.39 1.02
C ARG A 177 -4.22 23.39 1.61
N ASN A 178 -4.23 22.15 1.13
CA ASN A 178 -3.31 21.12 1.58
C ASN A 178 -1.83 21.43 1.24
N ARG A 179 -1.57 22.42 0.38
CA ARG A 179 -0.22 22.83 -0.02
C ARG A 179 0.34 24.00 0.76
N GLY A 180 -0.40 24.56 1.72
CA GLY A 180 0.01 25.76 2.45
C GLY A 180 0.12 27.00 1.54
N VAL A 181 -0.47 26.95 0.34
CA VAL A 181 -0.62 28.12 -0.54
C VAL A 181 -1.95 28.78 -0.17
N GLY A 182 -1.97 29.47 0.96
CA GLY A 182 -3.18 30.10 1.49
C GLY A 182 -2.87 31.14 2.55
#